data_AF-A0A2G2VY04-F1
#
_entry.id   AF-A0A2G2VY04-F1
#
_cell.length_a   1.000
_cell.length_b   1.000
_cell.length_c   1.000
_cell.angle_alpha   90.00
_cell.angle_beta   90.00
_cell.angle_gamma   90.00
#
_symmetry.space_group_name_H-M   'P 1'
#
loop_
_entity.id
_entity.type
_entity.pdbx_description
1 polymer ?
#
loop_
_entity_poly.entity_id
_entity_poly.type
_entity_poly.pdbx_seq_one_letter_code
_entity_poly.pdbx_strand_id
1 'polypeptide(L)'
;MDVASDEEIECLSLDVASNSFGLLPSNLIDIIIDVNFYLEKGIAKSENDTLPIKMFDELPQQTQCDCGAFVCAFAEYVIHGRDIPKEIDIGHVHIRYGDLL
;
A
#
# COMPACT_ATOMS: atom_id res chain seq x y z
N MET A 1 43.85 2.34 10.16
CA MET A 1 42.50 2.93 10.03
C MET A 1 41.90 2.25 8.83
N ASP A 2 41.16 1.18 9.11
CA ASP A 2 40.62 0.28 8.10
C ASP A 2 39.51 1.00 7.34
N VAL A 3 39.71 1.05 6.02
CA VAL A 3 38.73 1.48 5.02
C VAL A 3 37.53 0.55 5.11
N ALA A 4 36.35 1.12 5.35
CA ALA A 4 35.10 0.39 5.31
C ALA A 4 34.95 -0.25 3.92
N SER A 5 34.63 -1.54 3.92
CA SER A 5 34.33 -2.33 2.73
C SER A 5 33.07 -1.78 2.06
N ASP A 6 33.22 -1.30 0.82
CA ASP A 6 32.13 -1.09 -0.12
C ASP A 6 31.48 -2.45 -0.42
N GLU A 7 30.36 -2.75 0.24
CA GLU A 7 29.46 -3.81 -0.21
C GLU A 7 28.65 -3.23 -1.37
N GLU A 8 29.01 -3.63 -2.60
CA GLU A 8 28.23 -3.33 -3.79
C GLU A 8 26.83 -3.94 -3.65
N ILE A 9 25.85 -3.08 -3.34
CA ILE A 9 24.44 -3.47 -3.43
C ILE A 9 24.08 -3.49 -4.91
N GLU A 10 23.92 -4.69 -5.47
CA GLU A 10 23.30 -4.90 -6.78
C GLU A 10 21.92 -4.22 -6.77
N CYS A 11 21.83 -3.03 -7.35
CA CYS A 11 20.56 -2.48 -7.78
C CYS A 11 19.96 -3.51 -8.75
N LEU A 12 18.93 -4.24 -8.32
CA LEU A 12 18.13 -5.11 -9.17
C LEU A 12 17.40 -4.24 -10.21
N SER A 13 18.14 -3.76 -11.21
CA SER A 13 17.58 -3.23 -12.44
C SER A 13 17.14 -4.45 -13.24
N LEU A 14 15.99 -5.01 -12.85
CA LEU A 14 15.37 -6.10 -13.58
C LEU A 14 14.62 -5.49 -14.75
N ASP A 15 15.37 -5.17 -15.81
CA ASP A 15 14.84 -4.99 -17.16
C ASP A 15 14.23 -6.33 -17.63
N VAL A 16 13.06 -6.69 -17.10
CA VAL A 16 12.33 -7.87 -17.54
C VAL A 16 10.88 -7.46 -17.76
N ALA A 17 10.53 -7.46 -19.05
CA ALA A 17 9.19 -7.37 -19.61
C ALA A 17 8.10 -7.86 -18.65
N SER A 18 7.00 -7.11 -18.59
CA SER A 18 5.75 -7.32 -17.82
C SER A 18 5.06 -8.70 -17.93
N ASN A 19 5.74 -9.75 -18.39
CA ASN A 19 5.13 -10.99 -18.86
C ASN A 19 5.43 -12.20 -17.96
N SER A 20 6.04 -12.02 -16.78
CA SER A 20 6.34 -13.14 -15.86
C SER A 20 5.84 -12.92 -14.43
N PHE A 21 4.60 -12.43 -14.28
CA PHE A 21 3.91 -12.31 -12.98
C PHE A 21 3.46 -13.67 -12.38
N GLY A 22 3.67 -14.79 -13.06
CA GLY A 22 3.07 -16.09 -12.70
C GLY A 22 3.80 -16.92 -11.64
N LEU A 23 4.96 -16.50 -11.11
CA LEU A 23 5.82 -17.37 -10.28
C LEU A 23 6.34 -16.75 -8.98
N LEU A 24 5.96 -15.51 -8.65
CA LEU A 24 6.40 -14.88 -7.41
C LEU A 24 5.35 -15.07 -6.30
N PRO A 25 5.76 -15.34 -5.05
CA PRO A 25 4.83 -15.32 -3.93
C PRO A 25 4.14 -13.95 -3.86
N SER A 26 2.84 -13.91 -3.57
CA SER A 26 2.01 -12.69 -3.67
C SER A 26 2.62 -11.47 -2.99
N ASN A 27 3.24 -11.66 -1.82
CA ASN A 27 3.92 -10.59 -1.08
C ASN A 27 5.07 -9.94 -1.86
N LEU A 28 5.78 -10.70 -2.69
CA LEU A 28 6.87 -10.19 -3.52
C LEU A 28 6.33 -9.42 -4.74
N ILE A 29 5.18 -9.83 -5.29
CA ILE A 29 4.49 -9.09 -6.35
C ILE A 29 4.02 -7.73 -5.80
N ASP A 30 3.42 -7.73 -4.62
CA ASP A 30 2.94 -6.50 -3.97
C ASP A 30 4.09 -5.51 -3.72
N ILE A 31 5.24 -5.98 -3.23
CA ILE A 31 6.44 -5.17 -3.02
C ILE A 31 6.98 -4.58 -4.33
N ILE A 32 7.04 -5.37 -5.40
CA ILE A 32 7.54 -4.92 -6.71
C ILE A 32 6.63 -3.85 -7.33
N ILE A 33 5.31 -4.01 -7.19
CA ILE A 33 4.34 -3.01 -7.67
C ILE A 33 4.51 -1.69 -6.90
N ASP A 34 4.68 -1.76 -5.58
CA ASP A 34 4.80 -0.57 -4.73
C ASP A 34 6.09 0.22 -5.05
N VAL A 35 7.23 -0.47 -5.20
CA VAL A 35 8.51 0.16 -5.57
C VAL A 35 8.43 0.84 -6.95
N ASN A 36 7.82 0.18 -7.95
CA ASN A 36 7.64 0.76 -9.28
C ASN A 36 6.76 2.01 -9.26
N PHE A 37 5.70 2.03 -8.43
CA PHE A 37 4.83 3.20 -8.27
C PHE A 37 5.59 4.43 -7.75
N TYR A 38 6.45 4.26 -6.73
CA TYR A 38 7.24 5.38 -6.21
C TYR A 38 8.26 5.91 -7.22
N LEU A 39 8.93 5.01 -7.96
CA LEU A 39 9.86 5.37 -9.02
C LEU A 39 9.17 6.14 -10.16
N GLU A 40 8.00 5.66 -10.62
CA GLU A 40 7.23 6.32 -11.68
C GLU A 40 6.72 7.71 -11.26
N LYS A 41 6.45 7.92 -9.96
CA LYS A 41 6.09 9.22 -9.39
C LYS A 41 7.28 10.15 -9.16
N GLY A 42 8.51 9.74 -9.50
CA GLY A 42 9.72 10.53 -9.26
C GLY A 42 10.07 10.67 -7.78
N ILE A 43 9.49 9.82 -6.93
CA ILE A 43 9.76 9.78 -5.50
C ILE A 43 10.97 8.87 -5.31
N ALA A 44 12.16 9.44 -5.42
CA ALA A 44 13.41 8.76 -5.09
C ALA A 44 13.51 8.64 -3.57
N LYS A 45 12.96 7.55 -3.01
CA LYS A 45 13.20 7.18 -1.62
C LYS A 45 14.37 6.21 -1.54
N SER A 46 15.37 6.56 -0.75
CA SER A 46 16.43 5.62 -0.37
C SER A 46 15.90 4.60 0.65
N GLU A 47 16.56 3.45 0.80
CA GLU A 47 16.24 2.46 1.84
C GLU A 47 16.16 3.09 3.24
N ASN A 48 16.96 4.13 3.49
CA ASN A 48 17.06 4.83 4.77
C ASN A 48 16.04 5.96 4.92
N ASP A 49 15.24 6.26 3.89
CA ASP A 49 14.27 7.33 3.94
C ASP A 49 13.07 6.88 4.77
N THR A 50 12.74 7.65 5.81
CA THR A 50 11.61 7.34 6.66
C THR A 50 10.30 7.46 5.87
N LEU A 51 9.48 6.41 5.89
CA LEU A 51 8.12 6.49 5.38
C LEU A 51 7.27 7.33 6.35
N PRO A 52 6.50 8.31 5.86
CA PRO A 52 5.57 9.04 6.71
C PRO A 52 4.46 8.09 7.17
N ILE A 53 4.52 7.67 8.43
CA ILE A 53 3.48 6.85 9.05
C ILE A 53 2.44 7.79 9.66
N LYS A 54 1.19 7.66 9.22
CA LYS A 54 0.06 8.38 9.80
C LYS A 54 -0.81 7.41 10.59
N MET A 55 -0.84 7.58 11.90
CA MET A 55 -1.75 6.86 12.78
C MET A 55 -3.10 7.58 12.80
N PHE A 56 -4.19 6.82 12.76
CA PHE A 56 -5.53 7.34 12.82
C PHE A 56 -6.21 6.78 14.07
N ASP A 57 -6.42 7.65 15.05
CA ASP A 57 -7.11 7.33 16.30
C ASP A 57 -8.60 7.67 16.18
N GLU A 58 -9.42 7.10 17.08
CA GLU A 58 -10.85 7.42 17.23
C GLU A 58 -11.70 7.21 15.96
N LEU A 59 -11.25 6.34 15.06
CA LEU A 59 -12.03 5.95 13.87
C LEU A 59 -13.29 5.17 14.26
N PRO A 60 -14.37 5.27 13.46
CA PRO A 60 -15.56 4.46 13.66
C PRO A 60 -15.19 2.97 13.69
N GLN A 61 -15.60 2.29 14.76
CA GLN A 61 -15.33 0.88 14.94
C GLN A 61 -16.51 0.05 14.44
N GLN A 62 -16.20 -1.05 13.76
CA GLN A 62 -17.20 -2.06 13.39
C GLN A 62 -17.76 -2.74 14.65
N THR A 63 -19.03 -3.15 14.60
CA THR A 63 -19.68 -3.93 15.66
C THR A 63 -19.95 -5.38 15.25
N GLN A 64 -19.88 -5.68 13.94
CA GLN A 64 -20.16 -6.98 13.34
C GLN A 64 -18.99 -7.44 12.45
N CYS A 65 -19.17 -8.51 11.68
CA CYS A 65 -18.16 -9.13 10.81
C CYS A 65 -17.87 -8.32 9.53
N ASP A 66 -17.53 -7.03 9.67
CA ASP A 66 -17.42 -6.08 8.55
C ASP A 66 -16.00 -5.53 8.36
N CYS A 67 -14.99 -6.24 8.87
CA CYS A 67 -13.63 -5.71 8.97
C CYS A 67 -13.04 -5.35 7.60
N GLY A 68 -13.28 -6.20 6.60
CA GLY A 68 -12.86 -5.93 5.22
C GLY A 68 -13.51 -4.68 4.65
N ALA A 69 -14.82 -4.49 4.87
CA ALA A 69 -15.55 -3.33 4.38
C ALA A 69 -15.07 -2.03 5.01
N PHE A 70 -14.80 -2.03 6.33
CA PHE A 70 -14.22 -0.87 7.02
C PHE A 70 -12.81 -0.54 6.53
N VAL A 71 -11.92 -1.54 6.40
CA VAL A 71 -10.56 -1.34 5.87
C VAL A 71 -10.60 -0.75 4.47
N CYS A 72 -11.42 -1.30 3.57
CA CYS A 72 -11.55 -0.79 2.21
C CYS A 72 -12.11 0.64 2.19
N ALA A 73 -13.12 0.95 3.01
CA ALA A 73 -13.65 2.30 3.13
C ALA A 73 -12.60 3.31 3.62
N PHE A 74 -11.85 2.98 4.68
CA PHE A 74 -10.79 3.86 5.18
C PHE A 74 -9.69 4.09 4.15
N ALA A 75 -9.25 3.04 3.46
CA ALA A 75 -8.28 3.15 2.38
C ALA A 75 -8.76 4.12 1.30
N GLU A 76 -10.02 4.04 0.88
CA GLU A 76 -10.59 4.96 -0.10
C GLU A 76 -10.57 6.42 0.37
N TYR A 77 -10.99 6.71 1.62
CA TYR A 77 -10.92 8.07 2.17
C TYR A 77 -9.48 8.60 2.18
N VAL A 78 -8.51 7.77 2.60
CA VAL A 78 -7.09 8.13 2.66
C VAL A 78 -6.52 8.39 1.27
N ILE A 79 -6.78 7.51 0.29
CA ILE A 79 -6.31 7.64 -1.09
C ILE A 79 -6.84 8.93 -1.73
N HIS A 80 -8.09 9.30 -1.44
CA HIS A 80 -8.68 10.54 -1.95
C HIS A 80 -8.37 11.77 -1.10
N GLY A 81 -7.60 11.65 -0.02
CA GLY A 81 -7.28 12.76 0.88
C GLY A 81 -8.52 13.38 1.55
N ARG A 82 -9.58 12.60 1.75
CA ARG A 82 -10.83 13.02 2.40
C ARG A 82 -10.77 12.71 3.89
N ASP A 83 -11.45 13.53 4.69
CA ASP A 83 -11.65 13.24 6.11
C ASP A 83 -12.53 12.00 6.29
N ILE A 84 -12.13 11.13 7.22
CA ILE A 84 -12.89 9.92 7.54
C ILE A 84 -14.11 10.32 8.39
N PRO A 85 -15.33 9.91 7.99
CA PRO A 85 -16.53 10.26 8.74
C PRO A 85 -16.56 9.56 10.11
N LYS A 86 -17.27 10.17 11.08
CA LYS A 86 -17.46 9.60 12.42
C LYS A 86 -18.33 8.36 12.46
N GLU A 87 -19.13 8.15 11.42
CA GLU A 87 -20.02 7.00 11.25
C GLU A 87 -19.91 6.50 9.82
N ILE A 88 -19.92 5.18 9.65
CA ILE A 88 -19.92 4.53 8.34
C ILE A 88 -21.24 3.79 8.19
N ASP A 89 -22.00 4.14 7.14
CA ASP A 89 -23.15 3.37 6.71
C ASP A 89 -22.67 2.09 6.03
N ILE A 90 -22.57 1.02 6.82
CA ILE A 90 -22.07 -0.26 6.36
C ILE A 90 -22.99 -0.91 5.31
N GLY A 91 -24.31 -0.65 5.40
CA GLY A 91 -25.27 -1.15 4.41
C GLY A 91 -25.01 -0.56 3.03
N HIS A 92 -24.77 0.75 2.97
CA HIS A 92 -24.37 1.43 1.74
C HIS A 92 -23.02 0.92 1.21
N VAL A 93 -22.04 0.73 2.08
CA VAL A 93 -20.70 0.24 1.70
C VAL A 93 -20.79 -1.17 1.11
N HIS A 94 -21.57 -2.08 1.70
CA HIS A 94 -21.78 -3.43 1.17
C HIS A 94 -22.42 -3.43 -0.20
N ILE A 95 -23.48 -2.63 -0.41
CA ILE A 95 -24.12 -2.54 -1.73
C ILE A 95 -23.10 -2.05 -2.76
N ARG A 96 -22.38 -0.96 -2.45
CA ARG A 96 -21.43 -0.34 -3.39
C ARG A 96 -20.26 -1.26 -3.73
N TYR A 97 -19.68 -1.96 -2.76
CA TYR A 97 -18.59 -2.90 -3.03
C TYR A 97 -19.07 -4.21 -3.64
N GLY A 98 -20.27 -4.66 -3.28
CA GLY A 98 -20.93 -5.80 -3.92
C GLY A 98 -21.19 -5.55 -5.41
N ASP A 99 -21.61 -4.34 -5.80
CA ASP A 99 -21.83 -3.97 -7.20
C ASP A 99 -20.53 -3.93 -8.04
N LEU A 100 -19.35 -3.90 -7.40
CA LEU A 100 -18.05 -3.84 -8.07
C LEU A 100 -17.39 -5.23 -8.25
N LEU A 101 -18.00 -6.30 -7.73
CA LEU A 101 -17.49 -7.69 -7.75
C LEU A 101 -18.42 -8.63 -8.52
#